data_AF-A0A358ED89-F1
#
_entry.id   AF-A0A358ED89-F1
#
_cell.length_a   1.000
_cell.length_b   1.000
_cell.length_c   1.000
_cell.angle_alpha   90.00
_cell.angle_beta   90.00
_cell.angle_gamma   90.00
#
_symmetry.space_group_name_H-M   'P 1'
#
loop_
_entity.id
_entity.type
_entity.pdbx_description
1 polymer ?
#
loop_
_entity_poly.entity_id
_entity_poly.type
_entity_poly.pdbx_seq_one_letter_code
_entity_poly.pdbx_strand_id
1 'polypeptide(L)'
;MKNQDLERPEVEDFLRHLADERQLAANTLKAYRGDLKELEEFLTGYLGKSTWGWADPDVDRLAVRAFMGACARRGLAKRSIARKLTSARTFL
;
A
#
# COMPACT_ATOMS: atom_id res chain seq x y z
N MET A 1 -22.30 -6.18 6.29
CA MET A 1 -21.17 -6.29 7.22
C MET A 1 -20.02 -5.50 6.62
N LYS A 2 -19.83 -4.23 7.02
CA LYS A 2 -18.78 -3.36 6.47
C LYS A 2 -17.53 -3.59 7.33
N ASN A 3 -16.53 -4.23 6.72
CA ASN A 3 -15.21 -4.51 7.27
C ASN A 3 -14.68 -3.27 7.99
N GLN A 4 -14.55 -3.31 9.31
CA GLN A 4 -13.24 -3.39 9.95
C GLN A 4 -12.21 -2.56 9.18
N ASP A 5 -12.24 -1.25 9.38
CA ASP A 5 -11.03 -0.44 9.42
C ASP A 5 -10.17 -1.06 10.53
N LEU A 6 -9.49 -2.18 10.23
CA LEU A 6 -8.36 -2.60 11.04
C LEU A 6 -7.36 -1.47 10.88
N GLU A 7 -7.29 -0.60 11.88
CA GLU A 7 -6.24 0.40 11.96
C GLU A 7 -4.92 -0.32 11.66
N ARG A 8 -4.24 0.09 10.59
CA ARG A 8 -2.92 -0.38 10.22
C ARG A 8 -1.93 0.60 10.85
N PRO A 9 -1.55 0.41 12.12
CA PRO A 9 -0.74 1.38 12.85
C PRO A 9 0.57 1.71 12.11
N GLU A 10 1.15 0.72 11.43
CA GLU A 10 2.38 0.89 10.65
C GLU A 10 2.19 1.91 9.51
N VAL A 11 1.03 1.89 8.84
CA VAL A 11 0.71 2.87 7.77
C VAL A 11 0.56 4.26 8.38
N GLU A 12 -0.09 4.38 9.54
CA GLU A 12 -0.24 5.67 10.23
C GLU A 12 1.10 6.22 10.73
N ASP A 13 1.94 5.38 11.33
CA ASP A 13 3.30 5.72 11.77
C ASP A 13 4.14 6.21 10.59
N PHE A 14 4.09 5.49 9.48
CA PHE A 14 4.78 5.87 8.26
C PHE A 14 4.31 7.23 7.72
N LEU A 15 3.00 7.47 7.66
CA LEU A 15 2.45 8.74 7.19
C LEU A 15 2.79 9.90 8.13
N ARG A 16 2.81 9.68 9.45
CA ARG A 16 3.30 10.66 10.43
C ARG A 16 4.76 10.98 10.21
N HIS A 17 5.62 9.96 10.08
CA HIS A 17 7.04 10.14 9.77
C HIS A 17 7.26 10.97 8.49
N LEU A 18 6.50 10.70 7.42
CA LEU A 18 6.57 11.50 6.19
C LEU A 18 6.09 12.95 6.37
N ALA A 19 5.11 13.18 7.23
CA ALA A 19 4.63 14.52 7.54
C ALA A 19 5.69 15.30 8.35
N ASP A 20 6.23 14.69 9.39
CA ASP A 20 7.06 15.38 10.37
C ASP A 20 8.52 15.53 9.89
N GLU A 21 9.12 14.45 9.37
CA GLU A 21 10.54 14.45 8.99
C GLU A 21 10.80 14.90 7.56
N ARG A 22 9.84 14.67 6.66
CA ARG A 22 9.97 15.01 5.23
C ARG A 22 9.13 16.21 4.83
N GLN A 23 8.29 16.73 5.73
CA GLN A 23 7.40 17.88 5.49
C GLN A 23 6.62 17.75 4.18
N LEU A 24 6.20 16.53 3.84
CA LEU A 24 5.48 16.28 2.59
C LEU A 24 4.10 16.95 2.64
N ALA A 25 3.74 17.59 1.54
CA ALA A 25 2.45 18.24 1.40
C ALA A 25 1.28 17.26 1.60
N ALA A 26 0.16 17.76 2.13
CA ALA A 26 -1.01 16.95 2.48
C ALA A 26 -1.59 16.12 1.31
N ASN A 27 -1.49 16.64 0.08
CA ASN A 27 -1.89 15.92 -1.13
C ASN A 27 -1.01 14.69 -1.40
N THR A 28 0.29 14.78 -1.11
CA THR A 28 1.23 13.66 -1.22
C THR A 28 0.94 12.60 -0.16
N LEU A 29 0.71 12.99 1.10
CA LEU A 29 0.32 12.05 2.17
C LEU A 29 -0.99 11.32 1.83
N LYS A 30 -1.98 12.03 1.28
CA LYS A 30 -3.24 11.43 0.80
C LYS A 30 -2.99 10.42 -0.32
N ALA A 31 -2.05 10.71 -1.23
CA ALA A 31 -1.69 9.80 -2.31
C ALA A 31 -1.03 8.52 -1.77
N TYR A 32 -0.11 8.63 -0.82
CA TYR A 32 0.49 7.48 -0.13
C TYR A 32 -0.56 6.63 0.57
N ARG A 33 -1.44 7.25 1.38
CA ARG A 33 -2.53 6.57 2.08
C ARG A 33 -3.42 5.76 1.13
N GLY A 34 -3.85 6.38 0.03
CA GLY A 34 -4.69 5.70 -0.96
C GLY A 34 -3.97 4.55 -1.66
N ASP A 35 -2.68 4.70 -1.95
CA ASP A 35 -1.89 3.63 -2.57
C ASP A 35 -1.67 2.44 -1.65
N LEU A 36 -1.35 2.69 -0.38
CA LEU A 36 -1.12 1.65 0.63
C LEU A 36 -2.42 0.91 0.97
N LYS A 37 -3.57 1.61 1.00
CA LYS A 37 -4.88 0.97 1.14
C LYS A 37 -5.18 0.01 -0.02
N GLU A 38 -4.94 0.44 -1.27
CA GLU A 38 -5.14 -0.46 -2.42
C GLU A 38 -4.18 -1.66 -2.40
N LEU A 39 -2.96 -1.49 -1.90
CA LEU A 39 -2.00 -2.60 -1.73
C LEU A 39 -2.50 -3.58 -0.66
N GLU A 40 -2.98 -3.08 0.48
CA GLU A 40 -3.54 -3.90 1.56
C GLU A 40 -4.74 -4.73 1.09
N GLU A 41 -5.69 -4.09 0.38
CA GLU A 41 -6.85 -4.76 -0.20
C GLU A 41 -6.42 -5.88 -1.18
N PHE A 42 -5.39 -5.60 -2.00
CA PHE A 42 -4.83 -6.60 -2.90
C PHE A 42 -4.19 -7.77 -2.15
N LEU A 43 -3.33 -7.49 -1.15
CA LEU A 43 -2.59 -8.51 -0.40
C LEU A 43 -3.53 -9.44 0.36
N THR A 44 -4.63 -8.92 0.92
CA THR A 44 -5.64 -9.73 1.61
C THR A 44 -6.23 -10.81 0.70
N GLY A 45 -6.48 -10.49 -0.57
CA GLY A 45 -6.93 -11.49 -1.54
C GLY A 45 -5.79 -12.37 -2.07
N TYR A 46 -4.63 -11.78 -2.35
CA TYR A 46 -3.48 -12.46 -2.95
C TYR A 46 -2.86 -13.52 -2.03
N LEU A 47 -2.76 -13.23 -0.73
CA LEU A 47 -2.18 -14.15 0.26
C LEU A 47 -3.15 -15.27 0.65
N GLY A 48 -4.44 -15.15 0.31
CA GLY A 48 -5.45 -16.15 0.64
C GLY A 48 -5.73 -16.30 2.15
N LYS A 49 -5.24 -15.36 2.98
CA LYS A 49 -5.45 -15.32 4.43
C LYS A 49 -6.03 -13.97 4.85
N SER A 50 -7.01 -14.02 5.74
CA SER A 50 -7.66 -12.82 6.29
C SER A 50 -6.83 -12.11 7.34
N THR A 51 -5.82 -12.79 7.90
CA THR A 51 -4.96 -12.27 8.96
C THR A 51 -3.51 -12.32 8.50
N TRP A 52 -2.90 -11.15 8.35
CA TRP A 52 -1.48 -10.98 7.99
C TRP A 52 -1.02 -9.59 8.44
N GLY A 53 0.28 -9.44 8.69
CA GLY A 53 0.93 -8.18 9.04
C GLY A 53 1.94 -7.75 7.98
N TRP A 54 2.34 -6.48 7.97
CA TRP A 54 3.28 -5.97 6.95
C TRP A 54 4.68 -6.61 7.02
N ALA A 55 5.05 -7.18 8.17
CA ALA A 55 6.28 -7.97 8.36
C ALA A 55 6.13 -9.46 7.98
N ASP A 56 4.97 -9.88 7.48
CA ASP A 56 4.75 -11.25 7.03
C ASP A 56 5.67 -11.58 5.85
N PRO A 57 6.38 -12.73 5.86
CA PRO A 57 7.35 -13.08 4.82
C PRO A 57 6.73 -13.22 3.43
N ASP A 58 5.41 -13.42 3.34
CA ASP A 58 4.70 -13.48 2.06
C ASP A 58 4.43 -12.08 1.48
N VAL A 59 4.63 -11.01 2.25
CA VAL A 59 4.60 -9.61 1.78
C VAL A 59 5.97 -9.27 1.19
N ASP A 60 6.33 -9.99 0.15
CA ASP A 60 7.65 -9.93 -0.47
C ASP A 60 7.64 -9.16 -1.81
N ARG A 61 8.79 -9.19 -2.49
CA ARG A 61 8.96 -8.55 -3.81
C ARG A 61 8.06 -9.18 -4.88
N LEU A 62 7.69 -10.45 -4.74
CA LEU A 62 6.80 -11.13 -5.66
C LEU A 62 5.36 -10.66 -5.48
N ALA A 63 4.90 -10.50 -4.23
CA ALA A 63 3.60 -9.95 -3.91
C ALA A 63 3.44 -8.50 -4.44
N VAL A 64 4.46 -7.65 -4.24
CA VAL A 64 4.47 -6.29 -4.82
C VAL A 64 4.44 -6.34 -6.36
N ARG A 65 5.18 -7.23 -7.00
CA ARG A 65 5.14 -7.39 -8.47
C ARG A 65 3.76 -7.87 -8.95
N ALA A 66 3.13 -8.78 -8.22
CA ALA A 66 1.78 -9.26 -8.53
C ALA A 66 0.75 -8.12 -8.44
N PHE A 67 0.86 -7.25 -7.44
CA PHE A 67 0.05 -6.03 -7.31
C PHE A 67 0.20 -5.13 -8.55
N MET A 68 1.43 -4.90 -9.00
CA MET A 68 1.71 -4.11 -10.21
C MET A 68 1.05 -4.71 -11.46
N GLY A 69 1.12 -6.04 -11.60
CA GLY A 69 0.42 -6.77 -12.65
C GLY A 69 -1.11 -6.64 -12.56
N ALA A 70 -1.67 -6.65 -11.36
CA ALA A 70 -3.10 -6.45 -11.13
C ALA A 70 -3.53 -5.02 -11.49
N CYS A 71 -2.76 -4.00 -11.12
CA CYS A 71 -3.02 -2.62 -11.54
C CYS A 71 -2.97 -2.47 -13.07
N ALA A 72 -2.01 -3.11 -13.74
CA ALA A 72 -1.94 -3.11 -15.20
C ALA A 72 -3.17 -3.76 -15.85
N ARG A 73 -3.62 -4.92 -15.33
CA ARG A 73 -4.85 -5.59 -15.81
C ARG A 73 -6.13 -4.77 -15.57
N ARG A 74 -6.16 -3.97 -14.49
CA ARG A 74 -7.23 -2.99 -14.22
C ARG A 74 -7.19 -1.77 -15.15
N GLY A 75 -6.18 -1.66 -16.04
CA GLY A 75 -6.07 -0.54 -16.99
C GLY A 75 -5.54 0.76 -16.38
N LEU A 76 -4.88 0.72 -15.22
CA LEU A 76 -4.31 1.94 -14.64
C LEU A 76 -3.23 2.53 -15.55
N ALA A 77 -3.19 3.85 -15.63
CA ALA A 77 -2.13 4.56 -16.35
C ALA A 77 -0.75 4.23 -15.76
N LYS A 78 0.27 4.15 -16.63
CA LYS A 78 1.66 3.86 -16.24
C LYS A 78 2.17 4.75 -15.10
N ARG A 79 1.80 6.03 -15.10
CA ARG A 79 2.17 6.99 -14.05
C ARG A 79 1.56 6.62 -12.69
N SER A 80 0.29 6.20 -12.67
CA SER A 80 -0.38 5.76 -11.44
C SER A 80 0.24 4.49 -10.88
N ILE A 81 0.57 3.54 -11.77
CA ILE A 81 1.26 2.30 -11.44
C ILE A 81 2.65 2.60 -10.84
N ALA A 82 3.44 3.49 -11.46
CA ALA A 82 4.74 3.89 -10.95
C ALA A 82 4.66 4.57 -9.57
N ARG A 83 3.67 5.46 -9.35
CA ARG A 83 3.45 6.09 -8.04
C ARG A 83 3.12 5.05 -6.96
N LYS A 84 2.25 4.09 -7.26
CA LYS A 84 1.91 2.98 -6.36
C LYS A 84 3.13 2.12 -5.99
N LEU A 85 4.01 1.84 -6.95
CA LEU A 85 5.28 1.15 -6.70
C LEU A 85 6.19 1.93 -5.76
N THR A 86 6.31 3.23 -5.96
CA THR A 86 7.08 4.09 -5.06
C THR A 86 6.48 4.04 -3.66
N SER A 87 5.16 4.19 -3.54
CA SER A 87 4.46 4.10 -2.24
C SER A 87 4.75 2.78 -1.53
N ALA A 88 4.63 1.65 -2.23
CA ALA A 88 4.92 0.32 -1.68
C ALA A 88 6.39 0.18 -1.25
N ARG A 89 7.35 0.65 -2.06
CA ARG A 89 8.79 0.54 -1.78
C ARG A 89 9.30 1.44 -0.66
N THR A 90 8.68 2.59 -0.46
CA THR A 90 9.08 3.50 0.62
C THR A 90 8.53 3.04 1.97
N PHE A 91 7.42 2.29 1.95
CA PHE A 91 6.74 1.80 3.14
C PHE A 91 7.27 0.45 3.65
N LEU A 92 7.45 -0.53 2.75
CA LEU A 92 7.98 -1.87 3.05
C LEU A 92 9.50 -1.86 3.20
#